data_AF-A0A7J0EKX4-F1
#
_entry.id   AF-A0A7J0EKX4-F1
#
_cell.length_a   1.000
_cell.length_b   1.000
_cell.length_c   1.000
_cell.angle_alpha   90.00
_cell.angle_beta   90.00
_cell.angle_gamma   90.00
#
_symmetry.space_group_name_H-M   'P 1'
#
loop_
_entity.id
_entity.type
_entity.pdbx_description
1 polymer ?
#
loop_
_entity_poly.entity_id
_entity_poly.type
_entity_poly.pdbx_seq_one_letter_code
_entity_poly.pdbx_strand_id
1 'polypeptide(L)' 'MEVEAPKCMYLVWAIPPEDVRERLKRLMSGLRSEFDGPKFEPHITVVGAISLTEEDALDFLLSVRFSASQSNS' A
#
# COMPACT_ATOMS: atom_id res chain seq x y z
N MET A 1 31.24 16.84 8.62
CA MET A 1 30.58 15.55 8.81
C MET A 1 29.18 15.72 8.28
N GLU A 2 28.87 15.14 7.13
CA GLU A 2 27.49 15.15 6.64
C GLU A 2 26.68 14.22 7.53
N VAL A 3 25.53 14.70 8.00
CA VAL A 3 24.62 13.88 8.81
C VAL A 3 23.78 13.10 7.82
N GLU A 4 23.91 11.77 7.82
CA GLU A 4 23.08 10.90 6.99
C GLU A 4 21.61 11.11 7.36
N ALA A 5 20.75 11.26 6.35
CA ALA A 5 19.32 11.46 6.57
C ALA A 5 18.69 10.25 7.29
N PRO A 6 17.70 10.48 8.18
CA PRO A 6 17.05 9.39 8.91
C PRO A 6 16.32 8.44 7.97
N LYS A 7 16.36 7.14 8.28
CA LYS A 7 15.68 6.09 7.52
C LYS A 7 14.47 5.55 8.26
N CYS A 8 13.41 5.25 7.52
CA CYS A 8 12.17 4.63 8.00
C CYS A 8 11.89 3.33 7.22
N MET A 9 11.02 2.47 7.76
CA MET A 9 10.54 1.29 7.03
C MET A 9 9.34 1.65 6.18
N TYR A 10 9.42 1.37 4.89
CA TYR A 10 8.37 1.59 3.91
C TYR A 10 7.85 0.27 3.34
N LEU A 11 6.57 0.26 2.99
CA LEU A 11 5.91 -0.81 2.23
C LEU A 11 5.26 -0.18 1.00
N VAL A 12 5.25 -0.91 -0.11
CA VAL A 12 4.46 -0.52 -1.29
C VAL A 12 3.22 -1.38 -1.35
N TRP A 13 2.09 -0.70 -1.50
CA TRP A 13 0.78 -1.29 -1.55
C TRP A 13 0.16 -1.09 -2.93
N ALA A 14 -0.27 -2.18 -3.55
CA ALA A 14 -1.23 -2.11 -4.64
C ALA A 14 -2.63 -1.92 -4.04
N ILE A 15 -3.32 -0.89 -4.51
CA ILE A 15 -4.70 -0.58 -4.08
C ILE A 15 -5.66 -1.20 -5.09
N PRO A 16 -6.59 -2.09 -4.65
CA PRO A 16 -7.59 -2.65 -5.54
C PRO A 16 -8.49 -1.58 -6.17
N PRO A 17 -9.02 -1.83 -7.39
CA PRO A 17 -10.07 -1.00 -7.99
C PRO A 17 -11.28 -0.81 -7.07
N GLU A 18 -12.04 0.26 -7.27
CA GLU A 18 -13.13 0.68 -6.36
C GLU A 18 -14.17 -0.41 -6.10
N ASP A 19 -14.65 -1.05 -7.16
CA ASP A 19 -15.67 -2.10 -7.11
C ASP A 19 -15.22 -3.30 -6.26
N VAL A 20 -13.95 -3.70 -6.41
CA VAL A 20 -13.32 -4.75 -5.62
C VAL A 20 -13.09 -4.28 -4.18
N ARG A 21 -12.62 -3.04 -4.00
CA ARG A 21 -12.28 -2.47 -2.69
C ARG A 21 -13.51 -2.35 -1.79
N GLU A 22 -14.65 -1.90 -2.31
CA GLU A 22 -15.89 -1.79 -1.55
C GLU A 22 -16.42 -3.16 -1.10
N ARG A 23 -16.29 -4.19 -1.95
CA ARG A 23 -16.61 -5.57 -1.57
C ARG A 23 -15.69 -6.06 -0.45
N LEU A 24 -14.39 -5.79 -0.54
CA LEU A 24 -13.40 -6.18 0.48
C LEU A 24 -13.65 -5.48 1.81
N LYS A 25 -13.97 -4.17 1.81
CA LYS A 25 -14.31 -3.42 3.03
C LYS A 25 -15.48 -4.05 3.79
N ARG A 26 -16.53 -4.45 3.08
CA ARG A 26 -17.70 -5.11 3.70
C ARG A 26 -17.31 -6.44 4.35
N LEU A 27 -16.53 -7.27 3.63
CA LEU A 27 -16.03 -8.53 4.15
C LEU A 27 -15.17 -8.33 5.41
N MET A 28 -14.20 -7.42 5.33
CA MET A 28 -13.29 -7.11 6.45
C MET A 28 -14.05 -6.54 7.66
N SER A 29 -15.07 -5.71 7.43
CA SER A 29 -15.92 -5.19 8.51
C SER A 29 -16.71 -6.29 9.20
N GLY A 30 -17.25 -7.25 8.44
CA GLY A 30 -17.96 -8.41 8.99
C GLY A 30 -17.04 -9.26 9.87
N LEU A 31 -15.88 -9.65 9.34
CA LEU A 31 -14.88 -10.41 10.09
C LEU A 31 -14.44 -9.67 11.36
N ARG A 32 -14.15 -8.37 11.27
CA ARG A 32 -13.79 -7.55 12.43
C ARG A 32 -14.88 -7.54 13.50
N SER A 33 -16.15 -7.49 13.11
CA SER A 33 -17.26 -7.46 14.07
C SER A 33 -17.43 -8.78 14.84
N GLU A 34 -16.98 -9.90 14.26
CA GLU A 34 -17.09 -11.23 14.85
C GLU A 34 -15.84 -11.64 15.64
N PHE A 35 -14.65 -11.28 15.14
CA PHE A 35 -13.37 -11.76 15.67
C PHE A 35 -12.50 -10.67 16.31
N ASP A 36 -13.02 -9.44 16.42
CA ASP A 36 -12.27 -8.24 16.78
C ASP A 36 -11.09 -7.92 15.84
N GLY A 37 -10.41 -6.80 16.06
CA GLY A 37 -9.20 -6.41 15.31
C GLY A 37 -9.18 -4.94 14.84
N PRO A 38 -8.04 -4.48 14.30
CA PRO A 38 -7.90 -3.13 13.78
C PRO A 38 -8.64 -2.96 12.46
N LYS A 39 -9.14 -1.75 12.21
CA LYS A 39 -9.62 -1.37 10.88
C LYS A 39 -8.42 -0.95 10.02
N PHE A 40 -8.41 -1.40 8.77
CA PHE A 40 -7.44 -0.96 7.77
C PHE A 40 -8.09 -0.97 6.37
N GLU A 41 -7.48 -0.25 5.42
CA GLU A 41 -7.96 -0.19 4.03
C GLU A 41 -7.49 -1.42 3.25
N PRO A 42 -8.32 -2.01 2.35
CA PRO A 42 -7.91 -3.15 1.54
C PRO A 42 -6.69 -2.80 0.67
N HIS A 43 -5.62 -3.56 0.80
CA HIS A 43 -4.40 -3.41 0.03
C HIS A 43 -3.70 -4.75 -0.16
N ILE A 44 -2.80 -4.80 -1.15
CA ILE A 44 -1.90 -5.92 -1.36
C ILE A 44 -0.48 -5.39 -1.19
N THR A 45 0.26 -5.92 -0.22
CA THR A 45 1.69 -5.58 -0.09
C THR A 45 2.45 -6.22 -1.24
N VAL A 46 2.97 -5.39 -2.15
CA VAL A 46 3.75 -5.83 -3.32
C VAL A 46 5.25 -5.76 -3.06
N VAL A 47 5.65 -4.85 -2.17
CA VAL A 47 7.03 -4.74 -1.68
C VAL A 47 6.97 -4.50 -0.18
N GLY A 48 7.59 -5.39 0.59
CA GLY A 48 7.57 -5.34 2.04
C GLY A 48 8.85 -4.78 2.63
N ALA A 49 8.69 -3.94 3.66
CA ALA A 49 9.68 -3.68 4.70
C ALA A 49 11.08 -3.26 4.20
N ILE A 50 11.14 -2.17 3.43
CA ILE A 50 12.41 -1.59 2.96
C ILE A 50 12.79 -0.39 3.82
N SER A 51 14.04 -0.34 4.29
CA SER A 51 14.59 0.81 5.01
C SER A 51 15.13 1.84 4.02
N LEU A 52 14.50 3.01 3.96
CA LEU A 52 14.84 4.09 3.03
C LEU A 52 14.84 5.44 3.75
N THR A 53 15.59 6.40 3.21
CA THR A 53 15.33 7.81 3.53
C THR A 53 13.99 8.21 2.92
N GLU A 54 13.41 9.33 3.37
CA GLU A 54 12.14 9.82 2.80
C GLU A 54 12.27 10.13 1.31
N GLU A 55 13.38 10.73 0.88
CA GLU A 55 13.67 11.07 -0.51
C GLU A 55 13.75 9.80 -1.37
N ASP A 56 14.55 8.81 -0.94
CA ASP A 56 14.67 7.53 -1.65
C ASP A 56 13.33 6.80 -1.75
N ALA A 57 12.48 6.88 -0.72
CA ALA A 57 11.16 6.25 -0.71
C ALA A 57 10.21 6.88 -1.74
N LEU A 58 10.27 8.20 -1.91
CA LEU A 58 9.48 8.91 -2.93
C LEU A 58 9.98 8.59 -4.33
N ASP A 59 11.29 8.64 -4.55
CA ASP A 59 11.90 8.29 -5.84
C ASP A 59 11.58 6.85 -6.24
N PHE A 60 11.72 5.92 -5.28
CA PHE A 60 11.34 4.54 -5.49
C PHE A 60 9.86 4.42 -5.86
N LEU A 61 8.95 5.03 -5.10
CA LEU A 61 7.51 5.00 -5.37
C LEU A 61 7.16 5.58 -6.75
N LEU A 62 7.81 6.65 -7.16
CA LEU A 62 7.61 7.26 -8.47
C LEU A 62 8.16 6.41 -9.61
N SER A 63 9.24 5.66 -9.38
CA SER A 63 9.82 4.73 -10.35
C SER A 63 8.94 3.50 -10.63
N VAL A 64 8.17 3.05 -9.63
CA VAL A 64 7.32 1.85 -9.73
C VAL A 64 5.89 2.12 -10.22
N ARG A 65 5.64 3.28 -10.85
CA ARG A 65 4.32 3.60 -11.42
C ARG A 65 3.93 2.58 -12.49
N PHE A 66 3.01 1.67 -12.14
CA PHE A 66 2.33 0.83 -13.12
C PHE A 66 1.36 1.69 -13.93
N SER A 67 1.58 1.76 -15.25
CA SER A 67 0.59 2.28 -16.19
C SER A 67 -0.55 1.27 -16.28
N ALA A 68 -1.63 1.50 -15.55
CA ALA A 68 -2.85 0.73 -15.72
C ALA A 68 -3.48 1.15 -17.05
N SER A 69 -3.07 0.54 -18.16
CA SER A 69 -3.81 0.64 -19.42
C SER A 69 -5.14 -0.07 -19.23
N GLN A 70 -6.22 0.70 -19.12
CA GLN A 70 -7.57 0.14 -19.22
C GLN A 70 -7.78 -0.40 -20.64
N SER A 71 -7.56 -1.70 -20.84
CA SER A 71 -8.09 -2.39 -22.01
C SER A 71 -9.55 -2.69 -21.74
N ASN A 72 -10.43 -1.80 -22.17
CA ASN A 72 -11.84 -2.12 -22.36
C ASN A 72 -11.93 -2.75 -23.77
N SER A 73 -12.25 -4.04 -23.84
CA SER A 73 -12.58 -4.77 -25.08
C SER A 73 -13.73 -5.72 -24.78
#